data_AF-A0A4Q5ZGL4-F1
#
_entry.id   AF-A0A4Q5ZGL4-F1
#
_cell.length_a   1.000
_cell.length_b   1.000
_cell.length_c   1.000
_cell.angle_alpha   90.00
_cell.angle_beta   90.00
_cell.angle_gamma   90.00
#
_symmetry.space_group_name_H-M   'P 1'
#
loop_
_entity.id
_entity.type
_entity.pdbx_description
1 polymer ?
#
loop_
_entity_poly.entity_id
_entity_poly.type
_entity_poly.pdbx_seq_one_letter_code
_entity_poly.pdbx_strand_id
1 'polypeptide(L)'
;FSRGWINVVSMDEHGEYAGMESFLPGLRLRGPLDMKFGPNGDLYAIEYGNGYFKDNPEAQLIRIEYNGGNRKPQVQASSDKSAGSVPLRVQFSSAGTKDFDAGDELSYTWNITKGGKPFRVLKVMNPTTTFTVPGVYKAMLTVTDKKGAKNSKSVLIKVGNEPPLVDFAITKGNTSFFFPDKTIEYTVNVHDKEDGSLSDKKISPALVSVSANYLSEGYNPTAIAQQQIGVDASVQQYATAIGLINRSDCRACHSVKEKMLGPSFTEVAVKYKGDLTATNKLAKKITAGGAGVWGDAMMPAHPNMVDADAKAIVKYILSLSKPPRLPQTLPVSGSYKTAVPKDENSDGTFIFRASYTDKATKTAAAHKVESVILLHNPLVPIQKAAGSFETSFNADSTNATVRTPGGWLKFSKVDLSGVRVIEVKGGPASGGQGVVNGVVEAFLGSPMGKSLGKFSGNYNMPGGVKIPIPDELSVSDLYIVFNGSSMRVNGVRFSLR
;
A
#
# COMPACT_ATOMS: atom_id res chain seq x y z
N PHE A 1 -7.46 -31.05 13.71
CA PHE A 1 -6.52 -29.94 14.00
C PHE A 1 -5.19 -30.26 13.35
N SER A 2 -4.70 -29.39 12.47
CA SER A 2 -3.37 -29.49 11.87
C SER A 2 -2.51 -28.34 12.36
N ARG A 3 -1.18 -28.54 12.39
CA ARG A 3 -0.24 -27.54 12.92
C ARG A 3 0.32 -26.59 11.84
N GLY A 4 -0.24 -26.62 10.62
CA GLY A 4 0.16 -25.72 9.53
C GLY A 4 1.52 -26.01 8.90
N TRP A 5 2.04 -27.22 9.08
CA TRP A 5 3.29 -27.72 8.48
C TRP A 5 3.15 -29.17 8.01
N ILE A 6 4.05 -29.58 7.12
CA ILE A 6 4.20 -30.96 6.65
C ILE A 6 5.61 -31.40 7.04
N ASN A 7 5.74 -32.60 7.61
CA ASN A 7 7.05 -33.24 7.83
C ASN A 7 7.06 -34.60 7.15
N VAL A 8 8.23 -35.01 6.68
CA VAL A 8 8.51 -36.39 6.25
C VAL A 8 8.99 -37.16 7.46
N VAL A 9 8.37 -38.32 7.72
CA VAL A 9 8.77 -39.23 8.79
C VAL A 9 9.44 -40.44 8.18
N SER A 10 10.65 -40.73 8.64
CA SER A 10 11.40 -41.94 8.26
C SER A 10 11.22 -42.99 9.35
N MET A 11 10.95 -44.22 8.93
CA MET A 11 10.93 -45.40 9.77
C MET A 11 12.10 -46.31 9.41
N ASP A 12 12.61 -47.06 10.38
CA ASP A 12 13.64 -48.07 10.13
C ASP A 12 13.04 -49.38 9.55
N GLU A 13 13.91 -50.37 9.34
CA GLU A 13 13.53 -51.68 8.77
C GLU A 13 12.54 -52.47 9.65
N HIS A 14 12.38 -52.09 10.92
CA HIS A 14 11.44 -52.68 11.86
C HIS A 14 10.15 -51.86 12.03
N GLY A 15 10.02 -50.74 11.29
CA GLY A 15 8.88 -49.83 11.39
C GLY A 15 8.96 -48.87 12.58
N GLU A 16 10.10 -48.81 13.27
CA GLU A 16 10.32 -47.90 14.38
C GLU A 16 10.72 -46.51 13.87
N TYR A 17 10.47 -45.49 14.68
CA TYR A 17 10.79 -44.11 14.33
C TYR A 17 12.30 -43.91 14.15
N ALA A 18 12.73 -43.55 12.94
CA ALA A 18 14.12 -43.26 12.64
C ALA A 18 14.42 -41.74 12.60
N GLY A 19 13.46 -40.92 12.15
CA GLY A 19 13.65 -39.49 12.05
C GLY A 19 12.47 -38.73 11.47
N MET A 20 12.53 -37.40 11.58
CA MET A 20 11.53 -36.49 11.03
C MET A 20 12.22 -35.23 10.51
N GLU A 21 11.88 -34.83 9.29
CA GLU A 21 12.38 -33.60 8.67
C GLU A 21 11.25 -32.74 8.13
N SER A 22 11.47 -31.43 8.06
CA SER A 22 10.44 -30.51 7.55
C SER A 22 10.37 -30.47 6.03
N PHE A 23 9.19 -30.73 5.51
CA PHE A 23 8.89 -30.66 4.08
C PHE A 23 8.52 -29.22 3.70
N LEU A 24 9.30 -28.62 2.81
CA LEU A 24 9.13 -27.23 2.35
C LEU A 24 8.91 -26.23 3.51
N PRO A 25 9.92 -25.99 4.37
CA PRO A 25 9.76 -25.17 5.58
C PRO A 25 9.34 -23.71 5.33
N GLY A 26 9.46 -23.21 4.09
CA GLY A 26 8.96 -21.89 3.67
C GLY A 26 7.46 -21.86 3.31
N LEU A 27 6.83 -23.01 3.12
CA LEU A 27 5.40 -23.12 2.81
C LEU A 27 4.60 -23.00 4.11
N ARG A 28 3.82 -21.93 4.24
CA ARG A 28 2.92 -21.72 5.39
C ARG A 28 1.53 -22.21 5.05
N LEU A 29 1.12 -23.31 5.69
CA LEU A 29 -0.23 -23.85 5.52
C LEU A 29 -1.21 -23.29 6.55
N ARG A 30 -2.46 -23.07 6.15
CA ARG A 30 -3.56 -22.50 6.94
C ARG A 30 -4.73 -23.46 6.99
N GLY A 31 -4.72 -24.33 8.00
CA GLY A 31 -5.74 -25.36 8.17
C GLY A 31 -5.77 -26.40 7.03
N PRO A 32 -4.64 -27.07 6.71
CA PRO A 32 -4.66 -28.17 5.75
C PRO A 32 -5.56 -29.29 6.28
N LEU A 33 -6.42 -29.81 5.41
CA LEU A 33 -7.37 -30.89 5.71
C LEU A 33 -6.88 -32.24 5.20
N ASP A 34 -6.40 -32.27 3.95
CA ASP A 34 -5.97 -33.49 3.28
C ASP A 34 -4.85 -33.18 2.28
N MET A 35 -4.04 -34.19 1.97
CA MET A 35 -3.00 -34.13 0.96
C MET A 35 -2.83 -35.46 0.25
N LYS A 36 -2.63 -35.42 -1.07
CA LYS A 36 -2.53 -36.62 -1.90
C LYS A 36 -1.63 -36.40 -3.11
N PHE A 37 -0.83 -37.41 -3.43
CA PHE A 37 -0.10 -37.44 -4.69
C PHE A 37 -1.03 -37.71 -5.87
N GLY A 38 -0.94 -36.90 -6.91
CA GLY A 38 -1.61 -37.13 -8.19
C GLY A 38 -0.85 -38.16 -9.04
N PRO A 39 -1.47 -38.66 -10.13
CA PRO A 39 -0.84 -39.64 -11.04
C PRO A 39 0.50 -39.18 -11.63
N ASN A 40 0.74 -37.86 -11.69
CA ASN A 40 1.94 -37.26 -12.24
C ASN A 40 3.07 -37.08 -11.20
N GLY A 41 2.87 -37.52 -9.94
CA GLY A 41 3.85 -37.38 -8.86
C GLY A 41 3.81 -36.04 -8.11
N ASP A 42 2.94 -35.11 -8.50
CA ASP A 42 2.72 -33.86 -7.77
C ASP A 42 1.92 -34.08 -6.49
N LEU A 43 2.30 -33.38 -5.41
CA LEU A 43 1.56 -33.39 -4.16
C LEU A 43 0.48 -32.29 -4.18
N TYR A 44 -0.77 -32.68 -4.00
CA TYR A 44 -1.89 -31.75 -3.83
C TYR A 44 -2.23 -31.65 -2.35
N ALA A 45 -2.47 -30.45 -1.84
CA ALA A 45 -2.93 -30.21 -0.47
C ALA A 45 -4.16 -29.28 -0.50
N ILE A 46 -5.21 -29.63 0.24
CA ILE A 46 -6.42 -28.80 0.34
C ILE A 46 -6.48 -28.10 1.71
N GLU A 47 -6.71 -26.79 1.68
CA GLU A 47 -6.77 -25.93 2.84
C GLU A 47 -8.19 -25.43 3.11
N TYR A 48 -8.59 -25.50 4.38
CA TYR A 48 -9.86 -24.94 4.84
C TYR A 48 -9.76 -23.46 5.19
N GLY A 49 -8.59 -22.98 5.62
CA GLY A 49 -8.38 -21.63 6.15
C GLY A 49 -8.49 -21.48 7.66
N ASN A 50 -8.31 -20.24 8.14
CA ASN A 50 -8.30 -19.84 9.54
C ASN A 50 -9.67 -19.25 9.94
N GLY A 51 -10.65 -20.12 10.07
CA GLY A 51 -11.94 -19.81 10.71
C GLY A 51 -12.98 -20.87 10.44
N TYR A 52 -13.78 -21.20 11.45
CA TYR A 52 -14.82 -22.22 11.33
C TYR A 52 -16.13 -21.59 10.86
N PHE A 53 -16.82 -22.26 9.95
CA PHE A 53 -18.20 -21.93 9.52
C PHE A 53 -18.38 -20.52 8.96
N LYS A 54 -17.36 -19.99 8.28
CA LYS A 54 -17.39 -18.72 7.56
C LYS A 54 -16.68 -18.85 6.22
N ASP A 55 -16.90 -17.90 5.33
CA ASP A 55 -16.12 -17.79 4.10
C ASP A 55 -14.66 -17.46 4.44
N ASN A 56 -13.75 -18.39 4.13
CA ASN A 56 -12.31 -18.23 4.34
C ASN A 56 -11.67 -17.85 3.00
N PRO A 57 -11.30 -16.58 2.78
CA PRO A 57 -10.66 -16.14 1.54
C PRO A 57 -9.29 -16.82 1.29
N GLU A 58 -8.71 -17.43 2.33
CA GLU A 58 -7.49 -18.23 2.26
C GLU A 58 -7.70 -19.71 1.94
N ALA A 59 -8.94 -20.21 1.82
CA ALA A 59 -9.21 -21.60 1.43
C ALA A 59 -8.75 -21.83 -0.02
N GLN A 60 -7.93 -22.86 -0.24
CA GLN A 60 -7.30 -23.10 -1.55
C GLN A 60 -6.91 -24.57 -1.75
N LEU A 61 -6.79 -24.97 -3.02
CA LEU A 61 -6.10 -26.18 -3.45
C LEU A 61 -4.68 -25.82 -3.87
N ILE A 62 -3.69 -26.37 -3.19
CA ILE A 62 -2.26 -26.17 -3.46
C ILE A 62 -1.74 -27.36 -4.26
N ARG A 63 -1.04 -27.11 -5.37
CA ARG A 63 -0.29 -28.12 -6.15
C ARG A 63 1.21 -27.87 -5.97
N ILE A 64 1.92 -28.89 -5.50
CA ILE A 64 3.36 -28.87 -5.23
C ILE A 64 4.02 -29.83 -6.22
N GLU A 65 4.75 -29.26 -7.17
CA GLU A 65 5.46 -29.98 -8.23
C GLU A 65 6.96 -30.06 -7.90
N TYR A 66 7.54 -31.26 -8.02
CA TYR A 66 8.99 -31.45 -7.86
C TYR A 66 9.71 -31.12 -9.17
N ASN A 67 10.50 -30.05 -9.17
CA ASN A 67 11.36 -29.71 -10.29
C ASN A 67 12.82 -30.04 -9.95
N GLY A 68 13.23 -31.29 -10.22
CA GLY A 68 14.60 -31.78 -10.02
C GLY A 68 15.55 -31.55 -11.21
N GLY A 69 15.08 -30.87 -12.27
CA GLY A 69 15.91 -30.49 -13.42
C GLY A 69 16.73 -29.23 -13.16
N ASN A 70 17.51 -28.81 -14.15
CA ASN A 70 18.18 -27.50 -14.13
C ASN A 70 17.12 -26.38 -14.12
N ARG A 71 17.05 -25.62 -13.04
CA ARG A 71 16.07 -24.53 -12.91
C ARG A 71 16.56 -23.33 -13.72
N LYS A 72 15.62 -22.62 -14.35
CA LYS A 72 15.97 -21.37 -15.03
C LYS A 72 16.24 -20.29 -13.97
N PRO A 73 17.22 -19.40 -14.18
CA PRO A 73 17.45 -18.27 -13.30
C PRO A 73 16.19 -17.42 -13.12
N GLN A 74 15.91 -16.98 -11.90
CA GLN A 74 14.90 -15.96 -11.63
C GLN A 74 15.52 -14.58 -11.83
N VAL A 75 15.30 -14.00 -13.01
CA VAL A 75 15.93 -12.74 -13.40
C VAL A 75 15.19 -11.53 -12.85
N GLN A 76 15.92 -10.69 -12.15
CA GLN A 76 15.51 -9.33 -11.82
C GLN A 76 16.35 -8.33 -12.60
N ALA A 77 15.70 -7.31 -13.12
CA ALA A 77 16.34 -6.24 -13.89
C ALA A 77 15.70 -4.91 -13.50
N SER A 78 16.53 -3.92 -13.21
CA SER A 78 16.12 -2.56 -12.90
C SER A 78 17.13 -1.54 -13.45
N SER A 79 16.76 -0.27 -13.41
CA SER A 79 17.64 0.86 -13.71
C SER A 79 17.44 1.96 -12.67
N ASP A 80 18.47 2.78 -12.46
CA ASP A 80 18.40 3.98 -11.61
C ASP A 80 17.49 5.07 -12.21
N LYS A 81 17.43 5.14 -13.54
CA LYS A 81 16.56 6.05 -14.31
C LYS A 81 15.77 5.28 -15.35
N SER A 82 14.51 5.65 -15.54
CA SER A 82 13.63 5.12 -16.60
C SER A 82 13.37 6.14 -17.71
N ALA A 83 13.71 7.41 -17.49
CA ALA A 83 13.62 8.48 -18.46
C ALA A 83 14.62 9.61 -18.14
N GLY A 84 14.80 10.52 -19.11
CA GLY A 84 15.64 11.70 -18.92
C GLY A 84 16.04 12.39 -20.24
N SER A 85 16.48 13.64 -20.12
CA SER A 85 17.04 14.45 -21.19
C SER A 85 18.42 13.93 -21.64
N VAL A 86 18.84 14.27 -22.86
CA VAL A 86 20.19 13.92 -23.35
C VAL A 86 21.25 14.90 -22.84
N PRO A 87 22.47 14.45 -22.51
CA PRO A 87 22.89 13.05 -22.41
C PRO A 87 22.38 12.38 -21.12
N LEU A 88 21.81 11.18 -21.24
CA LEU A 88 21.28 10.41 -20.11
C LEU A 88 22.23 9.27 -19.72
N ARG A 89 22.90 9.37 -18.57
CA ARG A 89 23.65 8.26 -17.95
C ARG A 89 22.69 7.37 -17.15
N VAL A 90 22.71 6.06 -17.40
CA VAL A 90 21.87 5.04 -16.75
C VAL A 90 22.74 3.92 -16.20
N GLN A 91 22.51 3.56 -14.94
CA GLN A 91 23.05 2.39 -14.27
C GLN A 91 21.99 1.28 -14.23
N PHE A 92 22.29 0.15 -14.86
CA PHE A 92 21.45 -1.04 -14.80
C PHE A 92 21.83 -1.91 -13.59
N SER A 93 20.86 -2.63 -13.05
CA SER A 93 21.05 -3.54 -11.92
C SER A 93 20.34 -4.87 -12.16
N SER A 94 21.00 -5.95 -11.75
CA SER A 94 20.45 -7.30 -11.70
C SER A 94 20.14 -7.76 -10.27
N ALA A 95 20.17 -6.85 -9.29
CA ALA A 95 19.94 -7.15 -7.88
C ALA A 95 18.62 -7.89 -7.66
N GLY A 96 18.68 -8.95 -6.86
CA GLY A 96 17.55 -9.86 -6.64
C GLY A 96 17.45 -11.01 -7.64
N THR A 97 18.30 -11.05 -8.68
CA THR A 97 18.46 -12.23 -9.53
C THR A 97 19.02 -13.37 -8.71
N LYS A 98 18.42 -14.56 -8.82
CA LYS A 98 18.88 -15.77 -8.15
C LYS A 98 18.70 -16.98 -9.04
N ASP A 99 19.62 -17.91 -8.95
CA ASP A 99 19.36 -19.31 -9.27
C ASP A 99 19.26 -20.07 -7.95
N PHE A 100 18.36 -21.04 -7.89
CA PHE A 100 18.19 -21.87 -6.69
C PHE A 100 19.03 -23.14 -6.76
N ASP A 101 19.62 -23.45 -7.91
CA ASP A 101 20.56 -24.56 -8.06
C ASP A 101 21.87 -24.23 -7.32
N ALA A 102 22.27 -25.14 -6.43
CA ALA A 102 23.42 -24.93 -5.57
C ALA A 102 24.71 -24.92 -6.37
N GLY A 103 25.54 -23.88 -6.19
CA GLY A 103 26.86 -23.78 -6.81
C GLY A 103 26.87 -23.24 -8.25
N ASP A 104 25.74 -22.73 -8.76
CA ASP A 104 25.69 -22.19 -10.11
C ASP A 104 26.34 -20.81 -10.23
N GLU A 105 27.26 -20.71 -11.19
CA GLU A 105 27.83 -19.46 -11.65
C GLU A 105 26.95 -18.88 -12.76
N LEU A 106 26.57 -17.60 -12.62
CA LEU A 106 25.65 -16.94 -13.53
C LEU A 106 26.39 -15.99 -14.48
N SER A 107 26.05 -16.07 -15.76
CA SER A 107 26.52 -15.11 -16.77
C SER A 107 25.43 -14.12 -17.15
N TYR A 108 25.81 -12.85 -17.28
CA TYR A 108 24.89 -11.71 -17.46
C TYR A 108 25.16 -11.03 -18.79
N THR A 109 24.13 -10.89 -19.62
CA THR A 109 24.19 -10.16 -20.88
C THR A 109 23.04 -9.18 -20.99
N TRP A 110 23.35 -7.91 -21.16
CA TRP A 110 22.39 -6.85 -21.44
C TRP A 110 22.40 -6.52 -22.93
N ASN A 111 21.29 -6.86 -23.61
CA ASN A 111 21.06 -6.49 -25.00
C ASN A 111 20.18 -5.23 -25.06
N ILE A 112 20.75 -4.13 -25.51
CA ILE A 112 20.07 -2.84 -25.62
C ILE A 112 19.69 -2.60 -27.08
N THR A 113 18.41 -2.32 -27.30
CA THR A 113 17.87 -1.93 -28.61
C THR A 113 17.28 -0.53 -28.55
N LYS A 114 17.29 0.20 -29.68
CA LYS A 114 16.64 1.50 -29.87
C LYS A 114 15.57 1.35 -30.95
N GLY A 115 14.30 1.54 -30.60
CA GLY A 115 13.19 1.34 -31.56
C GLY A 115 13.23 -0.04 -32.23
N GLY A 116 13.60 -1.08 -31.47
CA GLY A 116 13.74 -2.46 -31.96
C GLY A 116 15.06 -2.78 -32.68
N LYS A 117 15.87 -1.78 -33.07
CA LYS A 117 17.17 -2.01 -33.71
C LYS A 117 18.27 -2.23 -32.67
N PRO A 118 19.23 -3.15 -32.88
CA PRO A 118 20.38 -3.32 -31.98
C PRO A 118 21.12 -2.00 -31.76
N PHE A 119 21.42 -1.69 -30.50
CA PHE A 119 22.16 -0.49 -30.11
C PHE A 119 23.48 -0.84 -29.41
N ARG A 120 23.44 -1.73 -28.41
CA ARG A 120 24.63 -2.11 -27.63
C ARG A 120 24.44 -3.45 -26.93
N VAL A 121 25.53 -4.19 -26.73
CA VAL A 121 25.56 -5.40 -25.90
C VAL A 121 26.59 -5.20 -24.78
N LEU A 122 26.21 -5.49 -23.54
CA LEU A 122 27.08 -5.35 -22.36
C LEU A 122 27.10 -6.67 -21.58
N LYS A 123 28.28 -7.22 -21.32
CA LYS A 123 28.47 -8.54 -20.69
C LYS A 123 29.00 -8.44 -19.26
N VAL A 124 28.32 -7.64 -18.43
CA VAL A 124 28.64 -7.46 -17.01
C VAL A 124 27.35 -7.44 -16.20
N MET A 125 27.44 -7.76 -14.91
CA MET A 125 26.28 -7.89 -14.02
C MET A 125 25.46 -6.58 -13.91
N ASN A 126 26.12 -5.46 -13.63
CA ASN A 126 25.50 -4.15 -13.40
C ASN A 126 26.19 -3.07 -14.26
N PRO A 127 25.93 -3.00 -15.57
CA PRO A 127 26.59 -2.04 -16.45
C PRO A 127 26.04 -0.61 -16.31
N THR A 128 26.91 0.37 -16.58
CA THR A 128 26.50 1.74 -16.88
C THR A 128 26.55 2.00 -18.38
N THR A 129 25.63 2.81 -18.93
CA THR A 129 25.73 3.35 -20.29
C THR A 129 25.18 4.78 -20.36
N THR A 130 25.64 5.56 -21.34
CA THR A 130 25.12 6.90 -21.62
C THR A 130 24.40 6.93 -22.97
N PHE A 131 23.20 7.50 -22.99
CA PHE A 131 22.40 7.71 -24.19
C PHE A 131 22.45 9.19 -24.61
N THR A 132 23.01 9.46 -25.79
CA THR A 132 23.18 10.82 -26.33
C THR A 132 22.15 11.17 -27.40
N VAL A 133 21.39 10.18 -27.89
CA VAL A 133 20.38 10.39 -28.94
C VAL A 133 19.00 10.09 -28.36
N PRO A 134 18.02 11.00 -28.49
CA PRO A 134 16.65 10.76 -28.09
C PRO A 134 16.04 9.49 -28.71
N GLY A 135 15.11 8.87 -27.98
CA GLY A 135 14.37 7.70 -28.40
C GLY A 135 14.07 6.73 -27.25
N VAL A 136 13.31 5.69 -27.57
CA VAL A 136 12.98 4.62 -26.61
C VAL A 136 13.97 3.47 -26.77
N TYR A 137 14.64 3.15 -25.66
CA TYR A 137 15.58 2.04 -25.56
C TYR A 137 14.99 0.92 -24.72
N LYS A 138 15.15 -0.33 -25.17
CA LYS A 138 14.80 -1.52 -24.40
C LYS A 138 16.08 -2.25 -24.05
N ALA A 139 16.43 -2.31 -22.78
CA ALA A 139 17.55 -3.08 -22.26
C ALA A 139 17.04 -4.41 -21.70
N MET A 140 17.39 -5.51 -22.36
CA MET A 140 17.02 -6.86 -21.97
C MET A 140 18.20 -7.53 -21.29
N LEU A 141 18.08 -7.79 -19.98
CA LEU A 141 18.99 -8.66 -19.25
C LEU A 141 18.63 -10.10 -19.55
N THR A 142 19.59 -10.87 -20.03
CA THR A 142 19.55 -12.34 -20.11
C THR A 142 20.56 -12.89 -19.12
N VAL A 143 20.10 -13.78 -18.25
CA VAL A 143 20.96 -14.50 -17.29
C VAL A 143 20.95 -15.97 -17.68
N THR A 144 22.14 -16.56 -17.70
CA THR A 144 22.37 -17.95 -18.10
C THR A 144 23.12 -18.65 -16.98
N ASP A 145 22.61 -19.80 -16.55
CA ASP A 145 23.33 -20.69 -15.63
C ASP A 145 24.42 -21.51 -16.35
N LYS A 146 25.24 -22.21 -15.58
CA LYS A 146 26.36 -23.02 -16.09
C LYS A 146 25.91 -24.17 -17.00
N LYS A 147 24.72 -24.73 -16.76
CA LYS A 147 24.14 -25.84 -17.53
C LYS A 147 23.38 -25.35 -18.78
N GLY A 148 23.35 -24.04 -19.00
CA GLY A 148 22.86 -23.38 -20.19
C GLY A 148 21.40 -22.97 -20.14
N ALA A 149 20.65 -23.16 -19.04
CA ALA A 149 19.31 -22.61 -18.97
C ALA A 149 19.36 -21.10 -18.74
N LYS A 150 18.37 -20.42 -19.34
CA LYS A 150 18.36 -18.97 -19.45
C LYS A 150 16.99 -18.43 -19.15
N ASN A 151 16.99 -17.23 -18.62
CA ASN A 151 15.78 -16.42 -18.51
C ASN A 151 16.14 -14.95 -18.75
N SER A 152 15.14 -14.11 -18.98
CA SER A 152 15.37 -12.71 -19.32
C SER A 152 14.32 -11.78 -18.75
N LYS A 153 14.72 -10.54 -18.49
CA LYS A 153 13.83 -9.46 -18.08
C LYS A 153 14.27 -8.16 -18.74
N SER A 154 13.31 -7.32 -19.11
CA SER A 154 13.57 -6.07 -19.83
C SER A 154 13.22 -4.85 -18.99
N VAL A 155 13.96 -3.77 -19.20
CA VAL A 155 13.65 -2.42 -18.72
C VAL A 155 13.57 -1.46 -19.91
N LEU A 156 12.65 -0.48 -19.84
CA LEU A 156 12.47 0.54 -20.87
C LEU A 156 13.07 1.86 -20.38
N ILE A 157 13.88 2.49 -21.22
CA ILE A 157 14.49 3.79 -20.99
C ILE A 157 13.99 4.77 -22.05
N LYS A 158 13.31 5.84 -21.64
CA LYS A 158 12.80 6.90 -22.53
C LYS A 158 13.76 8.09 -22.51
N VAL A 159 14.46 8.34 -23.61
CA VAL A 159 15.50 9.36 -23.67
C VAL A 159 15.03 10.55 -24.51
N GLY A 160 15.22 11.77 -24.03
CA GLY A 160 14.94 13.01 -24.75
C GLY A 160 13.90 13.93 -24.12
N ASN A 161 13.44 13.63 -22.91
CA ASN A 161 12.61 14.51 -22.08
C ASN A 161 12.90 14.20 -20.60
N GLU A 162 13.17 15.21 -19.78
CA GLU A 162 13.41 15.02 -18.34
C GLU A 162 12.07 14.91 -17.62
N PRO A 163 11.80 13.88 -16.80
CA PRO A 163 10.59 13.88 -16.00
C PRO A 163 10.53 15.10 -15.05
N PRO A 164 9.37 15.78 -14.95
CA PRO A 164 9.26 16.93 -14.08
C PRO A 164 9.40 16.54 -12.60
N LEU A 165 9.93 17.46 -11.81
CA LEU A 165 9.94 17.38 -10.36
C LEU A 165 8.67 18.04 -9.82
N VAL A 166 7.86 17.28 -9.09
CA VAL A 166 6.67 17.78 -8.39
C VAL A 166 6.87 17.53 -6.92
N ASP A 167 6.80 18.58 -6.12
CA ASP A 167 6.91 18.54 -4.67
C ASP A 167 5.66 19.17 -4.06
N PHE A 168 4.99 18.42 -3.19
CA PHE A 168 3.88 18.92 -2.38
C PHE A 168 4.44 19.03 -0.97
N ALA A 169 4.42 20.21 -0.38
CA ALA A 169 4.89 20.44 0.97
C ALA A 169 3.80 21.06 1.84
N ILE A 170 3.60 20.52 3.04
CA ILE A 170 2.83 21.19 4.09
C ILE A 170 3.79 22.18 4.77
N THR A 171 3.51 23.47 4.64
CA THR A 171 4.33 24.55 5.21
C THR A 171 3.97 24.85 6.66
N LYS A 172 2.75 24.51 7.08
CA LYS A 172 2.29 24.64 8.46
C LYS A 172 1.23 23.59 8.79
N GLY A 173 1.39 22.94 9.93
CA GLY A 173 0.55 21.83 10.36
C GLY A 173 1.36 20.54 10.48
N ASN A 174 0.67 19.44 10.76
CA ASN A 174 1.29 18.14 10.95
C ASN A 174 1.34 17.38 9.61
N THR A 175 2.45 16.68 9.37
CA THR A 175 2.73 15.91 8.14
C THR A 175 2.48 14.41 8.28
N SER A 176 2.24 13.92 9.50
CA SER A 176 1.91 12.51 9.78
C SER A 176 0.41 12.30 10.01
N PHE A 177 -0.26 13.26 10.64
CA PHE A 177 -1.64 13.15 11.10
C PHE A 177 -2.49 14.31 10.62
N PHE A 178 -3.78 14.02 10.39
CA PHE A 178 -4.78 15.08 10.33
C PHE A 178 -5.49 15.17 11.67
N PHE A 179 -5.89 16.39 12.04
CA PHE A 179 -6.73 16.63 13.19
C PHE A 179 -8.07 17.17 12.67
N PRO A 180 -9.22 16.55 13.01
CA PRO A 180 -10.51 16.99 12.50
C PRO A 180 -10.72 18.50 12.68
N ASP A 181 -11.21 19.14 11.62
CA ASP A 181 -11.49 20.58 11.54
C ASP A 181 -10.29 21.52 11.74
N LYS A 182 -9.05 21.00 11.74
CA LYS A 182 -7.86 21.82 11.73
C LYS A 182 -7.46 22.23 10.32
N THR A 183 -6.75 23.34 10.25
CA THR A 183 -6.25 23.89 9.00
C THR A 183 -4.77 23.56 8.86
N ILE A 184 -4.38 23.11 7.67
CA ILE A 184 -2.99 23.05 7.24
C ILE A 184 -2.74 24.13 6.18
N GLU A 185 -1.50 24.58 6.07
CA GLU A 185 -1.02 25.43 4.97
C GLU A 185 -0.08 24.59 4.10
N TYR A 186 -0.17 24.74 2.78
CA TYR A 186 0.61 23.96 1.83
C TYR A 186 1.07 24.78 0.64
N THR A 187 2.11 24.28 -0.02
CA THR A 187 2.62 24.78 -1.29
C THR A 187 3.01 23.61 -2.20
N VAL A 188 2.88 23.81 -3.50
CA VAL A 188 3.28 22.86 -4.54
C VAL A 188 4.35 23.54 -5.38
N ASN A 189 5.50 22.90 -5.48
CA ASN A 189 6.60 23.32 -6.34
C ASN A 189 6.68 22.38 -7.53
N VAL A 190 6.76 22.95 -8.74
CA VAL A 190 6.99 22.20 -9.97
C VAL A 190 8.18 22.79 -10.68
N HIS A 191 9.13 21.93 -11.01
CA HIS A 191 10.32 22.27 -11.79
C HIS A 191 10.54 21.22 -12.86
N ASP A 192 10.63 21.66 -14.09
CA ASP A 192 10.89 20.85 -15.26
C ASP A 192 12.03 21.48 -16.06
N LYS A 193 12.92 20.64 -16.61
CA LYS A 193 14.11 21.16 -17.30
C LYS A 193 13.76 21.82 -18.63
N GLU A 194 12.74 21.31 -19.32
CA GLU A 194 12.32 21.77 -20.63
C GLU A 194 11.23 22.86 -20.55
N ASP A 195 10.30 22.74 -19.60
CA ASP A 195 9.14 23.62 -19.44
C ASP A 195 9.37 24.80 -18.47
N GLY A 196 10.40 24.76 -17.63
CA GLY A 196 10.67 25.75 -16.58
C GLY A 196 10.00 25.41 -15.25
N SER A 197 9.54 26.40 -14.49
CA SER A 197 9.02 26.17 -13.14
C SER A 197 7.79 27.02 -12.82
N LEU A 198 7.13 26.73 -11.69
CA LEU A 198 6.12 27.64 -11.13
C LEU A 198 6.77 28.97 -10.69
N SER A 199 7.98 28.92 -10.13
CA SER A 199 8.70 30.10 -9.62
C SER A 199 9.13 31.08 -10.70
N ASP A 200 9.56 30.59 -11.88
CA ASP A 200 9.91 31.43 -13.02
C ASP A 200 8.69 31.79 -13.90
N LYS A 201 7.49 31.33 -13.51
CA LYS A 201 6.20 31.56 -14.18
C LYS A 201 6.10 30.98 -15.61
N LYS A 202 7.03 30.11 -16.02
CA LYS A 202 6.94 29.41 -17.32
C LYS A 202 5.94 28.25 -17.27
N ILE A 203 5.78 27.63 -16.10
CA ILE A 203 4.67 26.70 -15.83
C ILE A 203 3.52 27.49 -15.22
N SER A 204 2.36 27.44 -15.87
CA SER A 204 1.14 28.05 -15.34
C SER A 204 0.57 27.21 -14.19
N PRO A 205 0.15 27.81 -13.05
CA PRO A 205 -0.51 27.09 -11.97
C PRO A 205 -1.74 26.29 -12.41
N ALA A 206 -2.43 26.72 -13.48
CA ALA A 206 -3.60 26.03 -14.02
C ALA A 206 -3.27 24.66 -14.65
N LEU A 207 -2.00 24.38 -14.96
CA LEU A 207 -1.53 23.11 -15.49
C LEU A 207 -1.19 22.09 -14.38
N VAL A 208 -1.18 22.53 -13.12
CA VAL A 208 -0.88 21.68 -11.97
C VAL A 208 -2.19 21.25 -11.33
N SER A 209 -2.39 19.93 -11.25
CA SER A 209 -3.57 19.36 -10.59
C SER A 209 -3.24 19.08 -9.13
N VAL A 210 -3.98 19.72 -8.23
CA VAL A 210 -3.86 19.64 -6.77
C VAL A 210 -5.21 19.19 -6.18
N SER A 211 -5.17 18.20 -5.31
CA SER A 211 -6.36 17.67 -4.64
C SER A 211 -6.09 17.29 -3.19
N ALA A 212 -7.17 17.28 -2.41
CA ALA A 212 -7.20 16.80 -1.05
C ALA A 212 -8.47 15.95 -0.87
N ASN A 213 -8.30 14.68 -0.54
CA ASN A 213 -9.39 13.73 -0.43
C ASN A 213 -9.34 12.99 0.90
N TYR A 214 -10.49 12.67 1.47
CA TYR A 214 -10.59 11.78 2.61
C TYR A 214 -10.88 10.37 2.15
N LEU A 215 -10.10 9.41 2.63
CA LEU A 215 -10.29 7.98 2.38
C LEU A 215 -10.71 7.32 3.69
N SER A 216 -11.87 6.67 3.69
CA SER A 216 -12.43 5.98 4.87
C SER A 216 -11.53 4.85 5.37
N GLU A 217 -11.83 4.35 6.57
CA GLU A 217 -11.18 3.19 7.16
C GLU A 217 -11.33 1.91 6.28
N GLY A 218 -10.35 1.00 6.35
CA GLY A 218 -10.37 -0.29 5.62
C GLY A 218 -9.79 -0.24 4.20
N TYR A 219 -9.53 0.95 3.66
CA TYR A 219 -8.84 1.09 2.38
C TYR A 219 -7.33 1.09 2.56
N ASN A 220 -6.62 0.37 1.69
CA ASN A 220 -5.15 0.43 1.62
C ASN A 220 -4.72 1.71 0.87
N PRO A 221 -4.22 2.76 1.56
CA PRO A 221 -3.79 4.01 0.93
C PRO A 221 -2.54 3.81 0.06
N THR A 222 -1.73 2.78 0.34
CA THR A 222 -0.51 2.45 -0.40
C THR A 222 -0.82 2.03 -1.83
N ALA A 223 -1.93 1.33 -2.07
CA ALA A 223 -2.37 0.97 -3.42
C ALA A 223 -2.80 2.19 -4.27
N ILE A 224 -3.26 3.26 -3.62
CA ILE A 224 -3.64 4.53 -4.29
C ILE A 224 -2.40 5.40 -4.54
N ALA A 225 -1.48 5.45 -3.57
CA ALA A 225 -0.20 6.15 -3.71
C ALA A 225 0.72 5.53 -4.78
N GLN A 226 0.60 4.22 -5.05
CA GLN A 226 1.38 3.47 -6.05
C GLN A 226 0.86 3.61 -7.49
N GLN A 227 0.23 4.74 -7.86
CA GLN A 227 -0.12 5.09 -9.24
C GLN A 227 -1.12 4.14 -9.96
N GLN A 228 -1.74 3.16 -9.29
CA GLN A 228 -2.69 2.23 -9.95
C GLN A 228 -4.07 2.85 -10.27
N ILE A 229 -4.34 4.08 -9.81
CA ILE A 229 -5.54 4.84 -10.20
C ILE A 229 -5.08 6.11 -10.94
N GLY A 230 -4.54 5.91 -12.14
CA GLY A 230 -4.27 7.00 -13.08
C GLY A 230 -5.57 7.46 -13.72
N VAL A 231 -6.25 8.44 -13.14
CA VAL A 231 -7.38 9.11 -13.81
C VAL A 231 -7.62 10.50 -13.21
N ASP A 232 -8.10 11.43 -14.03
CA ASP A 232 -8.40 12.85 -13.77
C ASP A 232 -8.84 13.20 -12.35
N ALA A 233 -8.58 14.42 -11.89
CA ALA A 233 -9.01 14.89 -10.56
C ALA A 233 -10.54 14.87 -10.34
N SER A 234 -11.36 14.70 -11.40
CA SER A 234 -12.82 14.47 -11.31
C SER A 234 -13.14 13.02 -10.91
N VAL A 235 -12.22 12.10 -11.19
CA VAL A 235 -12.25 10.68 -10.83
C VAL A 235 -11.69 10.46 -9.42
N GLN A 236 -10.82 11.34 -8.93
CA GLN A 236 -10.24 11.29 -7.58
C GLN A 236 -11.28 11.49 -6.46
N GLN A 237 -12.33 12.29 -6.69
CA GLN A 237 -13.47 12.39 -5.75
C GLN A 237 -14.13 11.02 -5.48
N TYR A 238 -13.97 10.08 -6.40
CA TYR A 238 -14.55 8.74 -6.35
C TYR A 238 -13.49 7.63 -6.24
N ALA A 239 -12.25 7.96 -5.83
CA ALA A 239 -11.17 7.00 -5.72
C ALA A 239 -11.53 5.79 -4.85
N THR A 240 -12.24 6.03 -3.74
CA THR A 240 -12.82 5.02 -2.84
C THR A 240 -13.74 4.05 -3.61
N ALA A 241 -14.73 4.59 -4.33
CA ALA A 241 -15.68 3.83 -5.14
C ALA A 241 -15.00 3.00 -6.24
N ILE A 242 -14.00 3.56 -6.91
CA ILE A 242 -13.25 2.89 -7.97
C ILE A 242 -12.38 1.78 -7.39
N GLY A 243 -11.78 2.01 -6.22
CA GLY A 243 -11.07 0.98 -5.47
C GLY A 243 -11.98 -0.21 -5.12
N LEU A 244 -13.20 0.05 -4.65
CA LEU A 244 -14.20 -0.98 -4.39
C LEU A 244 -14.57 -1.77 -5.64
N ILE A 245 -14.87 -1.08 -6.74
CA ILE A 245 -15.21 -1.71 -8.03
C ILE A 245 -14.07 -2.60 -8.54
N ASN A 246 -12.81 -2.15 -8.38
CA ASN A 246 -11.64 -2.89 -8.84
C ASN A 246 -11.28 -4.09 -7.96
N ARG A 247 -11.61 -4.06 -6.67
CA ARG A 247 -11.38 -5.17 -5.72
C ARG A 247 -12.54 -6.16 -5.66
N SER A 248 -13.72 -5.76 -6.13
CA SER A 248 -14.90 -6.63 -6.22
C SER A 248 -14.99 -7.29 -7.60
N ASP A 249 -15.95 -8.18 -7.76
CA ASP A 249 -16.30 -8.88 -9.00
C ASP A 249 -17.13 -8.02 -9.97
N CYS A 250 -17.42 -6.75 -9.65
CA CYS A 250 -18.21 -5.85 -10.49
C CYS A 250 -17.73 -5.80 -11.96
N ARG A 251 -16.41 -5.85 -12.17
CA ARG A 251 -15.79 -5.78 -13.51
C ARG A 251 -15.90 -7.05 -14.34
N ALA A 252 -16.36 -8.15 -13.75
CA ALA A 252 -16.68 -9.36 -14.51
C ALA A 252 -17.88 -9.15 -15.44
N CYS A 253 -18.83 -8.29 -15.05
CA CYS A 253 -20.08 -8.08 -15.77
C CYS A 253 -20.31 -6.64 -16.21
N HIS A 254 -19.62 -5.66 -15.62
CA HIS A 254 -19.78 -4.24 -15.93
C HIS A 254 -18.47 -3.59 -16.41
N SER A 255 -18.60 -2.70 -17.39
CA SER A 255 -17.51 -1.83 -17.82
C SER A 255 -17.94 -0.36 -17.69
N VAL A 256 -16.98 0.57 -17.77
CA VAL A 256 -17.29 2.00 -17.65
C VAL A 256 -18.15 2.47 -18.81
N LYS A 257 -17.80 2.10 -20.05
CA LYS A 257 -18.42 2.65 -21.28
C LYS A 257 -19.11 1.59 -22.14
N GLU A 258 -18.52 0.40 -22.24
CA GLU A 258 -19.04 -0.68 -23.08
C GLU A 258 -20.02 -1.55 -22.30
N LYS A 259 -21.12 -1.94 -22.95
CA LYS A 259 -22.05 -2.93 -22.40
C LYS A 259 -21.39 -4.32 -22.45
N MET A 260 -21.53 -5.09 -21.37
CA MET A 260 -21.07 -6.49 -21.31
C MET A 260 -22.26 -7.40 -20.96
N LEU A 261 -22.12 -8.26 -19.94
CA LEU A 261 -23.25 -9.04 -19.41
C LEU A 261 -24.27 -8.14 -18.70
N GLY A 262 -23.80 -7.14 -17.96
CA GLY A 262 -24.60 -6.06 -17.38
C GLY A 262 -24.51 -4.76 -18.20
N PRO A 263 -25.35 -3.76 -17.89
CA PRO A 263 -25.22 -2.43 -18.47
C PRO A 263 -23.87 -1.80 -18.12
N SER A 264 -23.33 -0.96 -19.00
CA SER A 264 -22.19 -0.11 -18.65
C SER A 264 -22.55 0.84 -17.50
N PHE A 265 -21.56 1.23 -16.71
CA PHE A 265 -21.78 2.24 -15.66
C PHE A 265 -22.28 3.57 -16.24
N THR A 266 -21.87 3.92 -17.47
CA THR A 266 -22.37 5.11 -18.16
C THR A 266 -23.86 4.98 -18.51
N GLU A 267 -24.33 3.83 -18.98
CA GLU A 267 -25.76 3.60 -19.24
C GLU A 267 -26.59 3.72 -17.96
N VAL A 268 -26.11 3.14 -16.85
CA VAL A 268 -26.75 3.28 -15.54
C VAL A 268 -26.83 4.76 -15.14
N ALA A 269 -25.73 5.48 -15.28
CA ALA A 269 -25.68 6.91 -14.97
C ALA A 269 -26.71 7.71 -15.78
N VAL A 270 -26.81 7.43 -17.08
CA VAL A 270 -27.74 8.11 -18.00
C VAL A 270 -29.18 7.78 -17.64
N LYS A 271 -29.52 6.51 -17.38
CA LYS A 271 -30.90 6.10 -17.04
C LYS A 271 -31.41 6.74 -15.75
N TYR A 272 -30.56 6.88 -14.73
CA TYR A 272 -30.92 7.40 -13.42
C TYR A 272 -30.57 8.88 -13.23
N LYS A 273 -30.24 9.60 -14.32
CA LYS A 273 -29.88 11.01 -14.27
C LYS A 273 -31.02 11.85 -13.71
N GLY A 274 -30.76 12.58 -12.62
CA GLY A 274 -31.73 13.47 -11.97
C GLY A 274 -32.66 12.80 -10.95
N ASP A 275 -32.61 11.48 -10.78
CA ASP A 275 -33.37 10.79 -9.74
C ASP A 275 -32.68 10.92 -8.38
N LEU A 276 -33.26 11.72 -7.49
CA LEU A 276 -32.76 11.97 -6.12
C LEU A 276 -32.74 10.71 -5.24
N THR A 277 -33.52 9.69 -5.60
CA THR A 277 -33.61 8.42 -4.87
C THR A 277 -32.67 7.33 -5.40
N ALA A 278 -32.03 7.57 -6.55
CA ALA A 278 -31.22 6.58 -7.26
C ALA A 278 -30.08 6.02 -6.40
N THR A 279 -29.43 6.87 -5.60
CA THR A 279 -28.33 6.46 -4.72
C THR A 279 -28.76 5.32 -3.78
N ASN A 280 -29.89 5.47 -3.11
CA ASN A 280 -30.40 4.47 -2.17
C ASN A 280 -30.97 3.24 -2.88
N LYS A 281 -31.68 3.42 -4.00
CA LYS A 281 -32.26 2.32 -4.77
C LYS A 281 -31.20 1.40 -5.35
N LEU A 282 -30.17 1.97 -5.96
CA LEU A 282 -29.09 1.20 -6.59
C LEU A 282 -28.16 0.60 -5.53
N ALA A 283 -27.93 1.26 -4.40
CA ALA A 283 -27.16 0.67 -3.30
C ALA A 283 -27.84 -0.60 -2.78
N LYS A 284 -29.16 -0.56 -2.56
CA LYS A 284 -29.95 -1.77 -2.22
C LYS A 284 -29.90 -2.83 -3.32
N LYS A 285 -29.88 -2.42 -4.59
CA LYS A 285 -29.75 -3.37 -5.72
C LYS A 285 -28.39 -4.07 -5.68
N ILE A 286 -27.30 -3.38 -5.37
CA ILE A 286 -25.96 -3.96 -5.21
C ILE A 286 -25.95 -5.00 -4.09
N THR A 287 -26.49 -4.66 -2.92
CA THR A 287 -26.45 -5.55 -1.75
C THR A 287 -27.40 -6.74 -1.87
N ALA A 288 -28.57 -6.57 -2.48
CA ALA A 288 -29.61 -7.62 -2.58
C ALA A 288 -29.62 -8.38 -3.92
N GLY A 289 -28.90 -7.88 -4.94
CA GLY A 289 -28.92 -8.44 -6.28
C GLY A 289 -30.26 -8.26 -7.02
N GLY A 290 -30.41 -8.97 -8.14
CA GLY A 290 -31.67 -9.16 -8.85
C GLY A 290 -31.61 -8.88 -10.35
N ALA A 291 -32.74 -9.10 -11.02
CA ALA A 291 -32.88 -9.08 -12.48
C ALA A 291 -33.97 -8.11 -12.97
N GLY A 292 -34.21 -8.05 -14.30
CA GLY A 292 -35.41 -7.50 -14.94
C GLY A 292 -35.36 -6.04 -15.39
N VAL A 293 -34.48 -5.21 -14.82
CA VAL A 293 -34.41 -3.77 -15.18
C VAL A 293 -33.63 -3.52 -16.47
N TRP A 294 -32.70 -4.41 -16.80
CA TRP A 294 -31.75 -4.28 -17.92
C TRP A 294 -31.73 -5.50 -18.84
N GLY A 295 -32.74 -6.37 -18.72
CA GLY A 295 -32.85 -7.66 -19.42
C GLY A 295 -32.86 -8.85 -18.45
N ASP A 296 -32.63 -10.04 -19.02
CA ASP A 296 -32.71 -11.33 -18.31
C ASP A 296 -31.47 -11.64 -17.46
N ALA A 297 -30.38 -10.91 -17.66
CA ALA A 297 -29.17 -11.05 -16.86
C ALA A 297 -29.42 -10.65 -15.40
N MET A 298 -29.18 -11.59 -14.49
CA MET A 298 -29.30 -11.39 -13.05
C MET A 298 -27.98 -10.85 -12.49
N MET A 299 -28.06 -9.78 -11.68
CA MET A 299 -26.91 -9.31 -10.90
C MET A 299 -26.85 -10.08 -9.58
N PRO A 300 -25.72 -10.75 -9.25
CA PRO A 300 -25.51 -11.39 -7.96
C PRO A 300 -25.63 -10.39 -6.80
N ALA A 301 -26.04 -10.89 -5.63
CA ALA A 301 -26.11 -10.10 -4.40
C ALA A 301 -24.73 -9.94 -3.76
N HIS A 302 -24.47 -8.76 -3.18
CA HIS A 302 -23.27 -8.47 -2.40
C HIS A 302 -23.64 -8.22 -0.93
N PRO A 303 -24.10 -9.25 -0.18
CA PRO A 303 -24.67 -9.07 1.16
C PRO A 303 -23.64 -8.59 2.19
N ASN A 304 -22.35 -8.84 1.94
CA ASN A 304 -21.25 -8.44 2.81
C ASN A 304 -20.77 -6.99 2.55
N MET A 305 -21.31 -6.30 1.53
CA MET A 305 -20.97 -4.91 1.25
C MET A 305 -21.74 -3.98 2.19
N VAL A 306 -21.01 -3.15 2.93
CA VAL A 306 -21.63 -2.15 3.81
C VAL A 306 -22.35 -1.06 3.00
N ASP A 307 -23.45 -0.55 3.54
CA ASP A 307 -24.33 0.40 2.83
C ASP A 307 -23.61 1.69 2.41
N ALA A 308 -22.66 2.17 3.22
CA ALA A 308 -21.83 3.33 2.89
C ALA A 308 -20.99 3.10 1.63
N ASP A 309 -20.37 1.93 1.49
CA ASP A 309 -19.56 1.53 0.35
C ASP A 309 -20.42 1.39 -0.92
N ALA A 310 -21.56 0.71 -0.81
CA ALA A 310 -22.50 0.57 -1.92
C ALA A 310 -22.98 1.94 -2.42
N LYS A 311 -23.29 2.87 -1.50
CA LYS A 311 -23.66 4.25 -1.86
C LYS A 311 -22.51 5.02 -2.49
N ALA A 312 -21.27 4.82 -2.03
CA ALA A 312 -20.09 5.45 -2.64
C ALA A 312 -19.90 4.98 -4.09
N ILE A 313 -20.02 3.67 -4.36
CA ILE A 313 -20.01 3.08 -5.71
C ILE A 313 -21.09 3.72 -6.59
N VAL A 314 -22.32 3.82 -6.09
CA VAL A 314 -23.42 4.39 -6.88
C VAL A 314 -23.21 5.87 -7.16
N LYS A 315 -22.73 6.66 -6.18
CA LYS A 315 -22.40 8.09 -6.39
C LYS A 315 -21.39 8.26 -7.52
N TYR A 316 -20.38 7.38 -7.59
CA TYR A 316 -19.43 7.33 -8.72
C TYR A 316 -20.13 7.01 -10.04
N ILE A 317 -20.90 5.92 -10.09
CA ILE A 317 -21.61 5.51 -11.30
C ILE A 317 -22.48 6.66 -11.83
N LEU A 318 -23.33 7.25 -10.98
CA LEU A 318 -24.21 8.37 -11.35
C LEU A 318 -23.44 9.62 -11.83
N SER A 319 -22.20 9.81 -11.38
CA SER A 319 -21.36 10.93 -11.81
C SER A 319 -20.98 10.86 -13.30
N LEU A 320 -20.95 9.65 -13.89
CA LEU A 320 -20.57 9.42 -15.29
C LEU A 320 -21.58 10.00 -16.30
N SER A 321 -22.77 10.41 -15.84
CA SER A 321 -23.81 11.08 -16.65
C SER A 321 -23.55 12.57 -16.90
N LYS A 322 -22.56 13.15 -16.19
CA LYS A 322 -22.13 14.53 -16.34
C LYS A 322 -20.94 14.57 -17.31
N PRO A 323 -20.87 15.52 -18.25
CA PRO A 323 -19.64 15.74 -19.01
C PRO A 323 -18.49 15.96 -18.02
N PRO A 324 -17.25 15.52 -18.31
CA PRO A 324 -16.11 15.70 -17.43
C PRO A 324 -16.02 17.19 -17.07
N ARG A 325 -16.41 17.54 -15.84
CA ARG A 325 -16.10 18.87 -15.33
C ARG A 325 -14.58 18.90 -15.22
N LEU A 326 -13.96 19.94 -15.76
CA LEU A 326 -12.58 20.27 -15.42
C LEU A 326 -12.52 20.17 -13.89
N PRO A 327 -11.70 19.26 -13.34
CA PRO A 327 -11.65 19.10 -11.91
C PRO A 327 -11.33 20.45 -11.30
N GLN A 328 -12.15 20.90 -10.36
CA GLN A 328 -11.82 22.11 -9.62
C GLN A 328 -10.61 21.76 -8.76
N THR A 329 -9.44 22.01 -9.31
CA THR A 329 -8.17 21.81 -8.64
C THR A 329 -8.05 22.83 -7.52
N LEU A 330 -7.47 22.41 -6.41
CA LEU A 330 -7.01 23.35 -5.40
C LEU A 330 -5.92 24.26 -6.01
N PRO A 331 -5.72 25.48 -5.47
CA PRO A 331 -4.59 26.32 -5.88
C PRO A 331 -3.26 25.62 -5.55
N VAL A 332 -2.19 26.01 -6.25
CA VAL A 332 -0.83 25.48 -6.00
C VAL A 332 -0.26 25.88 -4.64
N SER A 333 -0.89 26.82 -3.94
CA SER A 333 -0.58 27.15 -2.54
C SER A 333 -1.84 27.63 -1.85
N GLY A 334 -1.98 27.34 -0.56
CA GLY A 334 -3.09 27.85 0.22
C GLY A 334 -3.28 27.13 1.54
N SER A 335 -4.48 27.25 2.09
CA SER A 335 -4.88 26.59 3.33
C SER A 335 -5.99 25.58 3.05
N TYR A 336 -5.95 24.44 3.74
CA TYR A 336 -6.98 23.42 3.65
C TYR A 336 -7.44 22.99 5.04
N LYS A 337 -8.76 22.95 5.24
CA LYS A 337 -9.37 22.47 6.49
C LYS A 337 -9.65 20.97 6.38
N THR A 338 -9.07 20.16 7.25
CA THR A 338 -9.25 18.70 7.29
C THR A 338 -10.59 18.32 7.91
N ALA A 339 -11.68 18.64 7.20
CA ALA A 339 -13.05 18.33 7.58
C ALA A 339 -13.42 16.91 7.12
N VAL A 340 -13.70 16.02 8.07
CA VAL A 340 -14.17 14.66 7.78
C VAL A 340 -15.60 14.76 7.19
N PRO A 341 -15.92 14.03 6.10
CA PRO A 341 -17.28 13.99 5.55
C PRO A 341 -18.32 13.57 6.60
N LYS A 342 -19.50 14.20 6.58
CA LYS A 342 -20.55 13.99 7.61
C LYS A 342 -21.02 12.54 7.77
N ASP A 343 -20.90 11.73 6.72
CA ASP A 343 -21.33 10.34 6.69
C ASP A 343 -20.19 9.34 7.04
N GLU A 344 -19.00 9.84 7.42
CA GLU A 344 -17.81 9.02 7.65
C GLU A 344 -17.26 9.18 9.07
N ASN A 345 -16.62 8.12 9.59
CA ASN A 345 -15.87 8.18 10.85
C ASN A 345 -14.53 8.91 10.65
N SER A 346 -13.83 9.25 11.74
CA SER A 346 -12.52 9.90 11.67
C SER A 346 -11.35 8.94 11.46
N ASP A 347 -11.58 7.64 11.25
CA ASP A 347 -10.57 6.57 11.24
C ASP A 347 -9.86 6.36 9.89
N GLY A 348 -10.14 7.25 8.94
CA GLY A 348 -9.57 7.28 7.61
C GLY A 348 -8.21 7.98 7.51
N THR A 349 -7.90 8.44 6.30
CA THR A 349 -6.65 9.12 5.94
C THR A 349 -6.94 10.21 4.93
N PHE A 350 -6.39 11.40 5.12
CA PHE A 350 -6.37 12.41 4.07
C PHE A 350 -5.23 12.15 3.09
N ILE A 351 -5.55 12.23 1.80
CA ILE A 351 -4.61 12.13 0.69
C ILE A 351 -4.53 13.50 0.04
N PHE A 352 -3.37 14.15 0.17
CA PHE A 352 -3.02 15.34 -0.59
C PHE A 352 -2.18 14.93 -1.78
N ARG A 353 -2.54 15.39 -2.97
CA ARG A 353 -1.84 15.03 -4.21
C ARG A 353 -1.61 16.25 -5.07
N ALA A 354 -0.41 16.38 -5.60
CA ALA A 354 -0.09 17.25 -6.71
C ALA A 354 0.34 16.41 -7.91
N SER A 355 -0.01 16.83 -9.12
CA SER A 355 0.49 16.22 -10.35
C SER A 355 0.68 17.25 -11.44
N TYR A 356 1.72 17.04 -12.24
CA TYR A 356 2.03 17.84 -13.42
C TYR A 356 2.38 16.89 -14.57
N THR A 357 1.92 17.24 -15.77
CA THR A 357 2.33 16.57 -17.02
C THR A 357 3.08 17.60 -17.83
N ASP A 358 4.35 17.33 -18.12
CA ASP A 358 5.18 18.18 -18.95
C ASP A 358 4.67 18.19 -20.41
N LYS A 359 5.26 19.05 -21.23
CA LYS A 359 5.07 19.00 -22.67
C LYS A 359 5.94 17.92 -23.27
N ALA A 360 5.37 17.19 -24.24
CA ALA A 360 6.17 16.31 -25.09
C ALA A 360 7.19 17.14 -25.90
N THR A 361 8.40 16.60 -26.07
CA THR A 361 9.40 17.16 -26.99
C THR A 361 9.17 16.63 -28.41
N LYS A 362 9.89 17.17 -29.40
CA LYS A 362 9.85 16.64 -30.78
C LYS A 362 10.21 15.16 -30.87
N THR A 363 10.91 14.61 -29.88
CA THR A 363 11.54 13.29 -29.94
C THR A 363 11.17 12.35 -28.79
N ALA A 364 10.45 12.84 -27.78
CA ALA A 364 10.07 12.06 -26.61
C ALA A 364 8.68 12.49 -26.10
N ALA A 365 7.93 11.51 -25.59
CA ALA A 365 6.59 11.72 -25.06
C ALA A 365 6.63 12.49 -23.73
N ALA A 366 5.49 13.08 -23.37
CA ALA A 366 5.29 13.72 -22.09
C ALA A 366 5.39 12.72 -20.92
N HIS A 367 5.88 13.20 -19.79
CA HIS A 367 5.92 12.54 -18.50
C HIS A 367 4.94 13.20 -17.53
N LYS A 368 4.18 12.34 -16.85
CA LYS A 368 3.36 12.74 -15.71
C LYS A 368 4.04 12.31 -14.43
N VAL A 369 4.26 13.25 -13.53
CA VAL A 369 4.81 13.00 -12.19
C VAL A 369 3.84 13.53 -11.14
N GLU A 370 3.82 12.84 -10.00
CA GLU A 370 2.88 13.11 -8.92
C GLU A 370 3.60 13.06 -7.58
N SER A 371 3.19 13.94 -6.67
CA SER A 371 3.59 13.92 -5.26
C SER A 371 2.37 13.67 -4.40
N VAL A 372 2.50 12.84 -3.37
CA VAL A 372 1.42 12.46 -2.47
C VAL A 372 1.88 12.56 -1.03
N ILE A 373 1.11 13.29 -0.21
CA ILE A 373 1.22 13.27 1.25
C ILE A 373 -0.02 12.58 1.83
N LEU A 374 0.22 11.67 2.77
CA LEU A 374 -0.81 10.98 3.52
C LEU A 374 -0.82 11.51 4.96
N LEU A 375 -1.95 12.06 5.38
CA LEU A 375 -2.19 12.41 6.78
C LEU A 375 -3.11 11.37 7.38
N HIS A 376 -2.61 10.60 8.34
CA HIS A 376 -3.33 9.49 8.97
C HIS A 376 -4.19 9.95 10.15
N ASN A 377 -5.11 9.10 10.60
CA ASN A 377 -5.77 9.30 11.89
C ASN A 377 -4.70 9.37 13.01
N PRO A 378 -4.84 10.27 13.99
CA PRO A 378 -3.90 10.44 15.10
C PRO A 378 -3.86 9.27 16.10
N LEU A 379 -4.81 8.34 16.05
CA LEU A 379 -4.77 7.06 16.73
C LEU A 379 -4.08 6.04 15.82
N VAL A 380 -2.84 5.72 16.18
CA VAL A 380 -2.02 4.72 15.50
C VAL A 380 -2.25 3.36 16.15
N PRO A 381 -2.80 2.36 15.42
CA PRO A 381 -2.92 1.00 15.92
C PRO A 381 -1.54 0.39 16.20
N ILE A 382 -1.45 -0.47 17.21
CA ILE A 382 -0.19 -1.04 17.64
C ILE A 382 0.51 -1.91 16.57
N GLN A 383 -0.27 -2.47 15.62
CA GLN A 383 0.23 -3.18 14.44
C GLN A 383 1.19 -2.33 13.60
N LYS A 384 1.07 -0.99 13.66
CA LYS A 384 1.92 -0.07 12.91
C LYS A 384 3.21 0.30 13.64
N ALA A 385 3.48 -0.29 14.82
CA ALA A 385 4.77 -0.11 15.48
C ALA A 385 5.90 -0.63 14.58
N ALA A 386 6.91 0.20 14.36
CA ALA A 386 8.05 -0.09 13.48
C ALA A 386 9.11 -0.98 14.15
N GLY A 387 9.00 -1.18 15.46
CA GLY A 387 9.89 -2.01 16.24
C GLY A 387 9.39 -2.13 17.68
N SER A 388 9.89 -3.12 18.40
CA SER A 388 9.58 -3.31 19.81
C SER A 388 10.67 -4.12 20.51
N PHE A 389 10.71 -4.02 21.83
CA PHE A 389 11.56 -4.82 22.71
C PHE A 389 10.76 -5.28 23.92
N GLU A 390 11.01 -6.51 24.38
CA GLU A 390 10.30 -7.13 25.52
C GLU A 390 8.77 -7.05 25.43
N THR A 391 8.28 -7.17 24.19
CA THR A 391 6.88 -6.99 23.82
C THR A 391 6.38 -8.21 23.06
N SER A 392 5.23 -8.76 23.45
CA SER A 392 4.56 -9.84 22.71
C SER A 392 3.25 -9.37 22.11
N PHE A 393 2.95 -9.77 20.88
CA PHE A 393 1.70 -9.45 20.20
C PHE A 393 0.71 -10.62 20.27
N ASN A 394 -0.58 -10.33 20.31
CA ASN A 394 -1.61 -11.36 20.13
C ASN A 394 -1.69 -11.81 18.66
N ALA A 395 -2.47 -12.87 18.37
CA ALA A 395 -2.48 -13.54 17.07
C ALA A 395 -2.81 -12.62 15.87
N ASP A 396 -3.67 -11.62 16.06
CA ASP A 396 -4.04 -10.62 15.04
C ASP A 396 -3.25 -9.30 15.16
N SER A 397 -2.29 -9.25 16.09
CA SER A 397 -1.45 -8.09 16.42
C SER A 397 -2.22 -6.83 16.85
N THR A 398 -3.52 -6.91 17.14
CA THR A 398 -4.33 -5.78 17.64
C THR A 398 -3.94 -5.33 19.04
N ASN A 399 -3.17 -6.15 19.74
CA ASN A 399 -2.71 -5.85 21.08
C ASN A 399 -1.26 -6.28 21.25
N ALA A 400 -0.48 -5.41 21.87
CA ALA A 400 0.82 -5.73 22.41
C ALA A 400 0.74 -5.88 23.93
N THR A 401 1.54 -6.75 24.51
CA THR A 401 1.76 -6.86 25.94
C THR A 401 3.24 -6.62 26.21
N VAL A 402 3.55 -5.54 26.90
CA VAL A 402 4.91 -5.23 27.37
C VAL A 402 5.09 -5.93 28.72
N ARG A 403 6.04 -6.87 28.79
CA ARG A 403 6.09 -7.86 29.89
C ARG A 403 7.04 -7.48 31.01
N THR A 404 8.12 -6.77 30.68
CA THR A 404 9.20 -6.45 31.61
C THR A 404 9.49 -4.95 31.63
N PRO A 405 9.97 -4.41 32.77
CA PRO A 405 10.49 -3.04 32.84
C PRO A 405 11.62 -2.84 31.82
N GLY A 406 11.60 -1.72 31.10
CA GLY A 406 12.53 -1.39 30.03
C GLY A 406 12.05 -1.81 28.64
N GLY A 407 10.92 -2.54 28.54
CA GLY A 407 10.29 -2.83 27.27
C GLY A 407 9.80 -1.56 26.56
N TRP A 408 9.84 -1.55 25.23
CA TRP A 408 9.52 -0.37 24.46
C TRP A 408 8.87 -0.66 23.11
N LEU A 409 8.17 0.34 22.59
CA LEU A 409 7.54 0.37 21.28
C LEU A 409 8.12 1.54 20.47
N LYS A 410 8.43 1.30 19.20
CA LYS A 410 8.97 2.30 18.27
C LYS A 410 7.94 2.70 17.21
N PHE A 411 7.83 4.00 16.96
CA PHE A 411 7.12 4.58 15.82
C PHE A 411 8.08 5.44 15.01
N SER A 412 8.32 5.07 13.75
CA SER A 412 9.33 5.74 12.92
C SER A 412 8.79 7.02 12.27
N LYS A 413 9.64 8.06 12.22
CA LYS A 413 9.37 9.33 11.49
C LYS A 413 7.99 9.94 11.78
N VAL A 414 7.61 10.02 13.04
CA VAL A 414 6.34 10.64 13.47
C VAL A 414 6.55 12.13 13.58
N ASP A 415 5.69 12.91 12.92
CA ASP A 415 5.60 14.35 13.13
C ASP A 415 4.83 14.65 14.41
N LEU A 416 5.51 15.27 15.38
CA LEU A 416 4.91 15.67 16.66
C LEU A 416 4.54 17.16 16.69
N SER A 417 4.66 17.87 15.57
CA SER A 417 4.30 19.29 15.48
C SER A 417 2.83 19.49 15.87
N GLY A 418 2.59 20.36 16.86
CA GLY A 418 1.26 20.64 17.40
C GLY A 418 0.72 19.61 18.38
N VAL A 419 1.36 18.44 18.53
CA VAL A 419 0.97 17.44 19.54
C VAL A 419 1.36 17.95 20.93
N ARG A 420 0.48 17.72 21.91
CA ARG A 420 0.70 18.08 23.33
C ARG A 420 0.58 16.89 24.26
N VAL A 421 -0.14 15.86 23.84
CA VAL A 421 -0.35 14.67 24.66
C VAL A 421 -0.21 13.43 23.78
N ILE A 422 0.58 12.49 24.26
CA ILE A 422 0.64 11.12 23.72
C ILE A 422 -0.19 10.25 24.67
N GLU A 423 -1.26 9.65 24.15
CA GLU A 423 -2.13 8.76 24.90
C GLU A 423 -1.86 7.31 24.50
N VAL A 424 -1.27 6.54 25.41
CA VAL A 424 -1.09 5.10 25.24
C VAL A 424 -2.41 4.40 25.58
N LYS A 425 -3.11 3.93 24.54
CA LYS A 425 -4.38 3.22 24.70
C LYS A 425 -4.10 1.78 25.11
N GLY A 426 -4.71 1.36 26.21
CA GLY A 426 -4.42 0.08 26.82
C GLY A 426 -4.78 0.05 28.28
N GLY A 427 -4.32 -0.98 28.98
CA GLY A 427 -4.60 -1.20 30.39
C GLY A 427 -3.75 -2.34 30.96
N PRO A 428 -4.01 -2.75 32.21
CA PRO A 428 -3.25 -3.82 32.84
C PRO A 428 -3.40 -5.17 32.12
N ALA A 429 -2.29 -5.91 31.98
CA ALA A 429 -2.29 -7.17 31.23
C ALA A 429 -3.08 -8.32 31.91
N SER A 430 -3.24 -8.28 33.24
CA SER A 430 -3.85 -9.34 34.05
C SER A 430 -5.34 -9.14 34.40
N GLY A 431 -6.06 -8.26 33.69
CA GLY A 431 -7.50 -8.06 33.95
C GLY A 431 -7.82 -7.33 35.27
N GLY A 432 -6.86 -6.59 35.84
CA GLY A 432 -7.12 -5.62 36.92
C GLY A 432 -7.01 -6.15 38.35
N GLN A 433 -6.55 -7.38 38.59
CA GLN A 433 -6.26 -7.85 39.95
C GLN A 433 -4.82 -7.51 40.35
N GLY A 434 -4.66 -6.58 41.30
CA GLY A 434 -3.38 -6.12 41.87
C GLY A 434 -3.09 -4.62 41.66
N VAL A 435 -2.07 -4.09 42.34
CA VAL A 435 -1.58 -2.72 42.07
C VAL A 435 -0.79 -2.76 40.74
N VAL A 436 -1.33 -2.09 39.73
CA VAL A 436 -0.75 -2.03 38.37
C VAL A 436 -0.30 -0.62 38.11
N ASN A 437 0.98 -0.38 38.35
CA ASN A 437 1.57 0.95 38.40
C ASN A 437 2.97 0.94 37.80
N GLY A 438 3.37 2.11 37.35
CA GLY A 438 4.70 2.33 36.85
C GLY A 438 4.80 3.62 36.06
N VAL A 439 5.89 3.73 35.31
CA VAL A 439 6.26 4.88 34.52
C VAL A 439 6.15 4.52 33.04
N VAL A 440 5.47 5.37 32.27
CA VAL A 440 5.49 5.30 30.81
C VAL A 440 6.07 6.60 30.29
N GLU A 441 7.14 6.52 29.52
CA GLU A 441 7.91 7.69 29.10
C GLU A 441 8.13 7.69 27.59
N ALA A 442 8.01 8.87 26.99
CA ALA A 442 8.20 9.08 25.57
C ALA A 442 9.60 9.65 25.31
N PHE A 443 10.35 9.06 24.38
CA PHE A 443 11.71 9.45 24.02
C PHE A 443 11.86 9.68 22.51
N LEU A 444 12.74 10.60 22.13
CA LEU A 444 13.12 10.84 20.74
C LEU A 444 14.40 10.11 20.35
N GLY A 445 14.40 9.54 19.14
CA GLY A 445 15.56 8.96 18.45
C GLY A 445 15.96 7.57 18.96
N SER A 446 15.94 7.35 20.28
CA SER A 446 16.24 6.06 20.90
C SER A 446 15.45 5.86 22.20
N PRO A 447 15.39 4.63 22.76
CA PRO A 447 14.76 4.36 24.06
C PRO A 447 15.39 5.10 25.25
N MET A 448 16.59 5.68 25.09
CA MET A 448 17.30 6.47 26.10
C MET A 448 17.64 7.88 25.58
N GLY A 449 16.93 8.34 24.55
CA GLY A 449 17.19 9.63 23.90
C GLY A 449 16.65 10.82 24.70
N LYS A 450 16.31 11.90 24.00
CA LYS A 450 15.68 13.07 24.64
C LYS A 450 14.29 12.70 25.14
N SER A 451 14.09 12.73 26.46
CA SER A 451 12.76 12.56 27.06
C SER A 451 11.84 13.71 26.64
N LEU A 452 10.63 13.35 26.22
CA LEU A 452 9.56 14.28 25.90
C LEU A 452 8.61 14.49 27.07
N GLY A 453 8.56 13.56 28.01
CA GLY A 453 7.59 13.57 29.08
C GLY A 453 7.29 12.16 29.53
N LYS A 454 6.76 12.06 30.75
CA LYS A 454 6.41 10.80 31.39
C LYS A 454 5.08 10.87 32.10
N PHE A 455 4.45 9.72 32.17
CA PHE A 455 3.40 9.41 33.11
C PHE A 455 3.97 8.58 34.26
N SER A 456 3.48 8.78 35.48
CA SER A 456 3.80 7.93 36.63
C SER A 456 2.54 7.71 37.46
N GLY A 457 2.15 6.46 37.65
CA GLY A 457 0.94 6.14 38.41
C GLY A 457 0.30 4.82 38.01
N ASN A 458 -0.98 4.69 38.31
CA ASN A 458 -1.77 3.48 38.04
C ASN A 458 -2.20 3.42 36.56
N TYR A 459 -2.05 2.27 35.92
CA TYR A 459 -2.43 2.06 34.52
C TYR A 459 -3.93 1.83 34.31
N ASN A 460 -4.70 1.59 35.38
CA ASN A 460 -6.12 1.31 35.34
C ASN A 460 -6.95 2.60 35.19
N MET A 461 -6.73 3.32 34.09
CA MET A 461 -7.43 4.57 33.79
C MET A 461 -8.34 4.43 32.56
N PRO A 462 -9.59 4.94 32.65
CA PRO A 462 -10.47 5.04 31.49
C PRO A 462 -9.80 5.85 30.37
N GLY A 463 -9.59 5.22 29.21
CA GLY A 463 -8.99 5.88 28.05
C GLY A 463 -7.47 5.83 27.95
N GLY A 464 -6.78 5.13 28.85
CA GLY A 464 -5.34 4.85 28.78
C GLY A 464 -4.45 5.85 29.52
N VAL A 465 -3.14 5.75 29.28
CA VAL A 465 -2.10 6.56 29.95
C VAL A 465 -1.80 7.80 29.12
N LYS A 466 -1.79 8.99 29.74
CA LYS A 466 -1.51 10.27 29.07
C LYS A 466 -0.14 10.80 29.44
N ILE A 467 0.64 11.15 28.42
CA ILE A 467 1.99 11.71 28.56
C ILE A 467 1.98 13.11 27.95
N PRO A 468 1.95 14.18 28.76
CA PRO A 468 2.15 15.54 28.27
C PRO A 468 3.54 15.71 27.66
N ILE A 469 3.63 16.38 26.51
CA ILE A 469 4.89 16.66 25.80
C ILE A 469 5.01 18.14 25.41
N PRO A 470 6.24 18.68 25.23
CA PRO A 470 6.49 20.02 24.74
C PRO A 470 5.93 20.29 23.34
N ASP A 471 5.72 21.58 23.04
CA ASP A 471 5.14 22.09 21.79
C ASP A 471 6.09 21.99 20.58
N GLU A 472 7.39 22.15 20.82
CA GLU A 472 8.40 22.35 19.78
C GLU A 472 9.10 21.05 19.38
N LEU A 473 8.35 20.14 18.76
CA LEU A 473 8.88 18.85 18.31
C LEU A 473 8.68 18.66 16.82
N SER A 474 9.75 18.29 16.13
CA SER A 474 9.77 17.99 14.70
C SER A 474 9.57 16.50 14.42
N VAL A 475 9.58 16.13 13.14
CA VAL A 475 9.60 14.73 12.70
C VAL A 475 10.78 13.98 13.31
N SER A 476 10.52 12.87 13.99
CA SER A 476 11.57 12.02 14.57
C SER A 476 11.06 10.60 14.85
N ASP A 477 11.98 9.68 15.15
CA ASP A 477 11.62 8.36 15.68
C ASP A 477 11.17 8.51 17.14
N LEU A 478 9.98 8.02 17.45
CA LEU A 478 9.39 8.06 18.79
C LEU A 478 9.48 6.68 19.45
N TYR A 479 9.96 6.65 20.69
CA TYR A 479 9.97 5.46 21.53
C TYR A 479 9.07 5.68 22.74
N ILE A 480 8.22 4.70 23.03
CA ILE A 480 7.43 4.66 24.26
C ILE A 480 7.98 3.54 25.11
N VAL A 481 8.57 3.90 26.26
CA VAL A 481 9.27 2.99 27.17
C VAL A 481 8.41 2.77 28.40
N PHE A 482 8.30 1.51 28.82
CA PHE A 482 7.46 1.08 29.93
C PHE A 482 8.34 0.56 31.06
N ASN A 483 8.26 1.21 32.23
CA ASN A 483 9.00 0.86 33.43
C ASN A 483 8.01 0.61 34.57
N GLY A 484 7.58 -0.64 34.75
CA GLY A 484 6.63 -1.01 35.79
C GLY A 484 5.92 -2.32 35.51
N SER A 485 4.71 -2.47 36.04
CA SER A 485 3.87 -3.66 35.83
C SER A 485 3.57 -3.91 34.35
N SER A 486 3.29 -5.16 33.98
CA SER A 486 2.97 -5.49 32.59
C SER A 486 1.72 -4.76 32.10
N MET A 487 1.85 -4.14 30.92
CA MET A 487 0.80 -3.33 30.30
C MET A 487 0.43 -3.90 28.93
N ARG A 488 -0.88 -4.00 28.68
CA ARG A 488 -1.44 -4.24 27.35
C ARG A 488 -1.63 -2.90 26.64
N VAL A 489 -1.19 -2.82 25.39
CA VAL A 489 -1.27 -1.63 24.55
C VAL A 489 -1.97 -1.99 23.24
N ASN A 490 -3.01 -1.23 22.90
CA ASN A 490 -3.84 -1.46 21.71
C ASN A 490 -3.50 -0.43 20.62
N GLY A 491 -2.98 0.74 21.02
CA GLY A 491 -2.58 1.79 20.10
C GLY A 491 -2.09 3.03 20.83
N VAL A 492 -1.67 4.03 20.07
CA VAL A 492 -1.16 5.30 20.58
C VAL A 492 -1.90 6.44 19.90
N ARG A 493 -2.52 7.33 20.66
CA ARG A 493 -3.19 8.52 20.14
C ARG A 493 -2.34 9.76 20.36
N PHE A 494 -2.19 10.56 19.33
CA PHE A 494 -1.55 11.87 19.37
C PHE A 494 -2.63 12.94 19.49
N SER A 495 -2.60 13.76 20.52
CA SER A 495 -3.64 14.75 20.83
C SER A 495 -3.04 16.16 20.90
N LEU A 496 -3.79 17.16 20.45
CA LEU A 496 -3.39 18.57 20.51
C LEU A 496 -3.58 19.18 21.91
N ARG A 497 -4.29 18.50 22.82
CA ARG A 497 -4.63 18.92 24.19
C ARG A 497 -4.79 17.73 25.10
#